data_AF-A0A6N7JJ68-F1
#
_entry.id   AF-A0A6N7JJ68-F1
#
_cell.length_a   1.000
_cell.length_b   1.000
_cell.length_c   1.000
_cell.angle_alpha   90.00
_cell.angle_beta   90.00
_cell.angle_gamma   90.00
#
_symmetry.space_group_name_H-M   'P 1'
#
loop_
_entity.id
_entity.type
_entity.pdbx_description
1 polymer ?
#
loop_
_entity_poly.entity_id
_entity_poly.type
_entity_poly.pdbx_seq_one_letter_code
_entity_poly.pdbx_strand_id
1 'polypeptide(L)'
;MSLFSMFKSDKGEQMTPHKAFTIALIYTMAADGEMDPEEVGHLLAVIGGDSKGGVIGVGANNQALLDSAFKYVRSHSHEQFLAEATPVLTTAQRLCILMNLVDSALADGEAEPEERVFFDKTQQAFGITDEEFRPYFEVIMMKSDRSVFRDQNHPMNQPGFKVGLSGQH
;
A
#
# COMPACT_ATOMS: atom_id res chain seq x y z
N MET A 1 -21.77 27.34 -12.18
CA MET A 1 -20.70 26.53 -12.82
C MET A 1 -20.38 27.17 -14.16
N SER A 2 -19.10 27.47 -14.47
CA SER A 2 -18.69 28.22 -15.67
C SER A 2 -18.18 27.30 -16.77
N LEU A 3 -18.43 27.62 -18.06
CA LEU A 3 -17.94 26.87 -19.23
C LEU A 3 -16.41 26.68 -19.24
N PHE A 4 -15.66 27.53 -18.55
CA PHE A 4 -14.19 27.43 -18.44
C PHE A 4 -13.73 26.25 -17.55
N SER A 5 -14.58 25.69 -16.69
CA SER A 5 -14.23 24.50 -15.90
C SER A 5 -14.20 23.21 -16.74
N MET A 6 -14.79 23.22 -17.94
CA MET A 6 -14.73 22.08 -18.87
C MET A 6 -13.41 22.00 -19.67
N PHE A 7 -12.61 23.08 -19.71
CA PHE A 7 -11.34 23.12 -20.45
C PHE A 7 -10.11 22.76 -19.62
N LYS A 8 -10.23 22.67 -18.29
CA LYS A 8 -9.20 22.02 -17.49
C LYS A 8 -9.34 20.53 -17.73
N SER A 9 -8.54 20.02 -18.66
CA SER A 9 -8.39 18.58 -18.84
C SER A 9 -7.84 18.01 -17.53
N ASP A 10 -8.72 17.31 -16.82
CA ASP A 10 -8.60 16.59 -15.54
C ASP A 10 -7.48 15.52 -15.48
N LYS A 11 -6.52 15.55 -16.41
CA LYS A 11 -5.55 14.47 -16.62
C LYS A 11 -4.63 14.22 -15.41
N GLY A 12 -4.50 15.17 -14.49
CA GLY A 12 -3.76 15.01 -13.23
C GLY A 12 -4.64 14.85 -11.99
N GLU A 13 -5.93 15.16 -12.08
CA GLU A 13 -6.91 15.07 -11.00
C GLU A 13 -7.57 13.68 -10.98
N GLN A 14 -7.84 13.08 -12.14
CA GLN A 14 -8.48 11.77 -12.25
C GLN A 14 -7.73 10.66 -11.49
N MET A 15 -8.48 9.88 -10.70
CA MET A 15 -7.96 8.73 -9.97
C MET A 15 -7.56 7.61 -10.94
N THR A 16 -6.28 7.23 -10.92
CA THR A 16 -5.75 6.07 -11.66
C THR A 16 -5.33 4.98 -10.68
N PRO A 17 -5.22 3.70 -11.09
CA PRO A 17 -4.78 2.64 -10.19
C PRO A 17 -3.40 2.90 -9.53
N HIS A 18 -2.44 3.45 -10.28
CA HIS A 18 -1.10 3.76 -9.75
C HIS A 18 -1.12 4.96 -8.78
N LYS A 19 -1.96 5.96 -9.05
CA LYS A 19 -2.21 7.08 -8.14
C LYS A 19 -2.92 6.60 -6.86
N ALA A 20 -3.92 5.74 -6.98
CA ALA A 20 -4.62 5.15 -5.84
C ALA A 20 -3.67 4.34 -4.95
N PHE A 21 -2.78 3.54 -5.56
CA PHE A 21 -1.75 2.80 -4.84
C PHE A 21 -0.80 3.74 -4.08
N THR A 22 -0.30 4.79 -4.74
CA THR A 22 0.60 5.77 -4.14
C THR A 22 -0.07 6.52 -2.98
N ILE A 23 -1.33 6.95 -3.16
CA ILE A 23 -2.11 7.64 -2.12
C ILE A 23 -2.36 6.74 -0.91
N ALA A 24 -2.69 5.46 -1.13
CA ALA A 24 -2.90 4.51 -0.04
C ALA A 24 -1.64 4.36 0.83
N LEU A 25 -0.46 4.25 0.22
CA LEU A 25 0.81 4.17 0.97
C LEU A 25 1.10 5.46 1.74
N ILE A 26 0.85 6.62 1.14
CA ILE A 26 1.04 7.91 1.83
C ILE A 26 0.07 8.05 3.01
N TYR A 27 -1.18 7.61 2.92
CA TYR A 27 -2.09 7.65 4.08
C TYR A 27 -1.66 6.73 5.23
N THR A 28 -0.91 5.67 4.94
CA THR A 28 -0.31 4.82 5.98
C THR A 28 0.92 5.49 6.58
N MET A 29 1.86 5.96 5.76
CA MET A 29 3.16 6.47 6.22
C MET A 29 3.13 7.92 6.73
N ALA A 30 2.21 8.74 6.24
CA ALA A 30 2.16 10.18 6.58
C ALA A 30 0.96 10.53 7.48
N ALA A 31 0.57 9.61 8.37
CA ALA A 31 -0.60 9.78 9.24
C ALA A 31 -0.47 11.00 10.17
N ASP A 32 0.75 11.38 10.54
CA ASP A 32 1.06 12.56 11.36
C ASP A 32 1.43 13.82 10.54
N GLY A 33 1.54 13.69 9.22
CA GLY A 33 1.85 14.76 8.28
C GLY A 33 3.33 14.92 7.92
N GLU A 34 4.23 14.12 8.49
CA GLU A 34 5.63 14.01 8.10
C GLU A 34 5.92 12.61 7.55
N MET A 35 7.02 12.45 6.82
CA MET A 35 7.51 11.12 6.45
C MET A 35 9.01 11.09 6.66
N ASP A 36 9.47 10.08 7.37
CA ASP A 36 10.88 9.88 7.62
C ASP A 36 11.60 9.38 6.35
N PRO A 37 12.93 9.58 6.24
CA PRO A 37 13.69 9.17 5.06
C PRO A 37 13.53 7.70 4.69
N GLU A 38 13.37 6.84 5.70
CA GLU A 38 13.11 5.41 5.59
C GLU A 38 11.78 5.13 4.87
N GLU A 39 10.71 5.84 5.27
CA GLU A 39 9.38 5.72 4.68
C GLU A 39 9.34 6.25 3.25
N VAL A 40 10.01 7.38 3.00
CA VAL A 40 10.19 7.91 1.64
C VAL A 40 10.95 6.91 0.77
N GLY A 41 12.01 6.30 1.30
CA GLY A 41 12.79 5.28 0.61
C GLY A 41 11.94 4.05 0.28
N HIS A 42 11.15 3.58 1.23
CA HIS A 42 10.23 2.46 1.03
C HIS A 42 9.14 2.78 0.00
N LEU A 43 8.47 3.93 0.13
CA LEU A 43 7.48 4.43 -0.82
C LEU A 43 8.05 4.41 -2.24
N LEU A 44 9.22 5.04 -2.46
CA LEU A 44 9.87 5.11 -3.76
C LEU A 44 10.24 3.74 -4.33
N ALA A 45 10.66 2.80 -3.49
CA ALA A 45 10.97 1.44 -3.90
C ALA A 45 9.72 0.69 -4.38
N VAL A 46 8.61 0.87 -3.68
CA VAL A 46 7.34 0.16 -3.91
C VAL A 46 6.56 0.72 -5.11
N ILE A 47 6.49 2.05 -5.26
CA ILE A 47 5.79 2.67 -6.41
C ILE A 47 6.58 2.52 -7.73
N GLY A 48 7.83 2.08 -7.64
CA GLY A 48 8.72 1.81 -8.77
C GLY A 48 9.12 3.07 -9.54
N GLY A 49 9.27 2.94 -10.85
CA GLY A 49 9.48 4.05 -11.75
C GLY A 49 9.11 3.67 -13.18
N ASP A 50 8.86 4.66 -14.03
CA ASP A 50 8.49 4.43 -15.41
C ASP A 50 9.66 3.85 -16.21
N SER A 51 9.38 2.87 -17.05
CA SER A 51 10.38 2.14 -17.81
C SER A 51 10.62 2.84 -19.14
N LYS A 52 11.76 3.52 -19.28
CA LYS A 52 12.21 4.10 -20.55
C LYS A 52 13.41 3.31 -21.06
N GLY A 53 13.27 2.69 -22.23
CA GLY A 53 14.36 1.98 -22.89
C GLY A 53 14.85 0.71 -22.18
N GLY A 54 14.01 0.06 -21.36
CA GLY A 54 14.35 -1.19 -20.68
C GLY A 54 15.07 -1.02 -19.33
N VAL A 55 15.25 0.23 -18.87
CA VAL A 55 15.77 0.54 -17.54
C VAL A 55 14.63 1.06 -16.67
N ILE A 56 14.32 0.35 -15.58
CA ILE A 56 13.42 0.83 -14.54
C ILE A 56 14.26 1.71 -13.61
N GLY A 57 14.14 3.03 -13.75
CA GLY A 57 14.79 3.97 -12.85
C GLY A 57 13.95 4.15 -11.59
N VAL A 58 14.46 3.77 -10.42
CA VAL A 58 13.83 4.10 -9.14
C VAL A 58 13.67 5.63 -9.05
N GLY A 59 12.43 6.12 -8.92
CA GLY A 59 12.12 7.54 -8.79
C GLY A 59 12.17 8.40 -10.08
N ALA A 60 12.68 7.89 -11.21
CA ALA A 60 13.00 8.72 -12.40
C ALA A 60 11.80 9.30 -13.18
N ASN A 61 10.56 8.99 -12.80
CA ASN A 61 9.36 9.49 -13.47
C ASN A 61 8.14 9.60 -12.51
N ASN A 62 8.35 9.48 -11.19
CA ASN A 62 7.25 9.50 -10.22
C ASN A 62 7.06 10.85 -9.54
N GLN A 63 7.83 11.89 -9.86
CA GLN A 63 7.65 13.21 -9.24
C GLN A 63 6.25 13.78 -9.46
N ALA A 64 5.74 13.76 -10.69
CA ALA A 64 4.40 14.25 -10.99
C ALA A 64 3.29 13.41 -10.30
N LEU A 65 3.53 12.09 -10.16
CA LEU A 65 2.64 11.18 -9.45
C LEU A 65 2.62 11.50 -7.95
N LEU A 66 3.80 11.61 -7.33
CA LEU A 66 3.98 11.96 -5.93
C LEU A 66 3.40 13.35 -5.62
N ASP A 67 3.72 14.37 -6.41
CA ASP A 67 3.19 15.72 -6.24
C ASP A 67 1.66 15.73 -6.31
N SER A 68 1.07 14.94 -7.21
CA SER A 68 -0.38 14.79 -7.32
C SER A 68 -0.98 14.05 -6.11
N ALA A 69 -0.33 12.98 -5.66
CA ALA A 69 -0.76 12.18 -4.51
C ALA A 69 -0.69 12.98 -3.20
N PHE A 70 0.40 13.71 -2.94
CA PHE A 70 0.51 14.58 -1.77
C PHE A 70 -0.52 15.70 -1.76
N LYS A 71 -0.77 16.34 -2.91
CA LYS A 71 -1.84 17.35 -3.03
C LYS A 71 -3.21 16.75 -2.70
N TYR A 72 -3.45 15.51 -3.15
CA TYR A 72 -4.69 14.79 -2.88
C TYR A 72 -4.86 14.53 -1.37
N VAL A 73 -3.87 13.89 -0.74
CA VAL A 73 -3.88 13.54 0.69
C VAL A 73 -4.13 14.75 1.59
N ARG A 74 -3.56 15.91 1.26
CA ARG A 74 -3.75 17.17 2.01
C ARG A 74 -5.16 17.75 1.96
N SER A 75 -6.01 17.31 1.04
CA SER A 75 -7.32 17.90 0.77
C SER A 75 -8.49 16.93 0.79
N HIS A 76 -8.23 15.62 0.94
CA HIS A 76 -9.26 14.57 0.92
C HIS A 76 -9.15 13.69 2.18
N SER A 77 -10.30 13.26 2.69
CA SER A 77 -10.35 12.27 3.77
C SER A 77 -10.16 10.84 3.25
N HIS A 78 -9.90 9.90 4.16
CA HIS A 78 -9.82 8.47 3.84
C HIS A 78 -11.11 7.97 3.15
N GLU A 79 -12.27 8.43 3.59
CA GLU A 79 -13.57 8.03 3.03
C GLU A 79 -13.76 8.55 1.60
N GLN A 80 -13.35 9.78 1.32
CA GLN A 80 -13.39 10.35 -0.03
C GLN A 80 -12.46 9.59 -0.96
N PHE A 81 -11.23 9.33 -0.50
CA PHE A 81 -10.26 8.51 -1.21
C PHE A 81 -10.82 7.13 -1.57
N LEU A 82 -11.34 6.39 -0.59
CA LEU A 82 -11.82 5.04 -0.79
C LEU A 82 -13.03 4.99 -1.75
N ALA A 83 -13.91 5.99 -1.71
CA ALA A 83 -15.03 6.10 -2.64
C ALA A 83 -14.57 6.32 -4.10
N GLU A 84 -13.48 7.07 -4.31
CA GLU A 84 -12.92 7.35 -5.64
C GLU A 84 -12.01 6.24 -6.17
N ALA A 85 -11.22 5.61 -5.29
CA ALA A 85 -10.24 4.59 -5.65
C ALA A 85 -10.90 3.23 -5.92
N THR A 86 -11.85 2.81 -5.09
CA THR A 86 -12.44 1.46 -5.18
C THR A 86 -13.01 1.14 -6.57
N PRO A 87 -13.78 2.03 -7.24
CA PRO A 87 -14.36 1.74 -8.55
C PRO A 87 -13.34 1.59 -9.68
N VAL A 88 -12.14 2.18 -9.56
CA VAL A 88 -11.10 2.12 -10.60
C VAL A 88 -10.12 0.96 -10.41
N LEU A 89 -10.19 0.27 -9.27
CA LEU A 89 -9.30 -0.82 -8.91
C LEU A 89 -9.93 -2.19 -9.18
N THR A 90 -9.19 -3.04 -9.88
CA THR A 90 -9.47 -4.49 -9.98
C THR A 90 -9.22 -5.19 -8.64
N THR A 91 -9.79 -6.38 -8.45
CA THR A 91 -9.56 -7.20 -7.23
C THR A 91 -8.07 -7.47 -7.00
N ALA A 92 -7.31 -7.77 -8.06
CA ALA A 92 -5.86 -8.00 -7.94
C ALA A 92 -5.11 -6.75 -7.45
N GLN A 93 -5.50 -5.56 -7.92
CA GLN A 93 -4.90 -4.30 -7.47
C GLN A 93 -5.29 -3.97 -6.02
N ARG A 94 -6.54 -4.26 -5.61
CA ARG A 94 -6.99 -4.09 -4.23
C ARG A 94 -6.21 -4.98 -3.26
N LEU A 95 -6.04 -6.25 -3.59
CA LEU A 95 -5.20 -7.18 -2.81
C LEU A 95 -3.74 -6.70 -2.75
N CYS A 96 -3.20 -6.25 -3.87
CA CYS A 96 -1.84 -5.69 -3.92
C CYS A 96 -1.68 -4.49 -2.99
N ILE A 97 -2.63 -3.56 -2.99
CA ILE A 97 -2.64 -2.42 -2.08
C ILE A 97 -2.63 -2.91 -0.62
N LEU A 98 -3.60 -3.75 -0.22
CA LEU A 98 -3.69 -4.26 1.16
C LEU A 98 -2.40 -4.93 1.63
N MET A 99 -1.79 -5.76 0.80
CA MET A 99 -0.52 -6.41 1.13
C MET A 99 0.61 -5.40 1.36
N ASN A 100 0.70 -4.34 0.56
CA ASN A 100 1.71 -3.31 0.76
C ASN A 100 1.44 -2.42 1.98
N LEU A 101 0.17 -2.18 2.34
CA LEU A 101 -0.16 -1.46 3.58
C LEU A 101 0.31 -2.25 4.81
N VAL A 102 0.07 -3.57 4.82
CA VAL A 102 0.56 -4.44 5.91
C VAL A 102 2.09 -4.51 5.92
N ASP A 103 2.73 -4.62 4.76
CA ASP A 103 4.20 -4.65 4.68
C ASP A 103 4.84 -3.34 5.17
N SER A 104 4.20 -2.20 4.88
CA SER A 104 4.64 -0.88 5.34
C SER A 104 4.48 -0.76 6.85
N ALA A 105 3.29 -1.06 7.37
CA ALA A 105 2.97 -0.93 8.80
C ALA A 105 3.77 -1.90 9.69
N LEU A 106 4.26 -3.02 9.14
CA LEU A 106 5.08 -3.98 9.88
C LEU A 106 6.59 -3.73 9.74
N ALA A 107 7.02 -2.71 9.01
CA ALA A 107 8.43 -2.44 8.78
C ALA A 107 9.21 -2.22 10.09
N ASP A 108 8.57 -1.57 11.07
CA ASP A 108 9.12 -1.27 12.40
C ASP A 108 8.73 -2.29 13.48
N GLY A 109 8.06 -3.38 13.09
CA GLY A 109 7.77 -4.54 13.92
C GLY A 109 6.34 -4.61 14.46
N GLU A 110 5.65 -3.48 14.64
CA GLU A 110 4.22 -3.44 14.95
C GLU A 110 3.54 -2.27 14.24
N ALA A 111 2.36 -2.53 13.67
CA ALA A 111 1.53 -1.49 13.07
C ALA A 111 0.98 -0.53 14.14
N GLU A 112 1.03 0.77 13.88
CA GLU A 112 0.45 1.79 14.76
C GLU A 112 -1.09 1.76 14.73
N PRO A 113 -1.79 2.26 15.77
CA PRO A 113 -3.25 2.26 15.82
C PRO A 113 -3.91 2.93 14.60
N GLU A 114 -3.36 4.06 14.14
CA GLU A 114 -3.83 4.84 13.02
C GLU A 114 -3.74 4.06 11.70
N GLU A 115 -2.62 3.36 11.48
CA GLU A 115 -2.40 2.50 10.32
C GLU A 115 -3.39 1.33 10.29
N ARG A 116 -3.64 0.70 11.45
CA ARG A 116 -4.63 -0.38 11.59
C ARG A 116 -6.04 0.12 11.24
N VAL A 117 -6.42 1.29 11.75
CA VAL A 117 -7.72 1.89 11.44
C VAL A 117 -7.86 2.18 9.94
N PHE A 118 -6.81 2.69 9.28
CA PHE A 118 -6.84 2.92 7.85
C PHE A 118 -6.89 1.62 7.04
N PHE A 119 -6.13 0.60 7.46
CA PHE A 119 -6.16 -0.72 6.86
C PHE A 119 -7.56 -1.33 6.92
N ASP A 120 -8.22 -1.33 8.09
CA ASP A 120 -9.56 -1.89 8.28
C ASP A 120 -10.59 -1.20 7.37
N LYS A 121 -10.55 0.14 7.31
CA LYS A 121 -11.42 0.92 6.41
C LYS A 121 -11.18 0.55 4.94
N THR A 122 -9.91 0.39 4.56
CA THR A 122 -9.52 0.08 3.19
C THR A 122 -9.97 -1.32 2.79
N GLN A 123 -9.73 -2.31 3.65
CA GLN A 123 -10.15 -3.70 3.41
C GLN A 123 -11.67 -3.78 3.28
N GLN A 124 -12.41 -3.13 4.18
CA GLN A 124 -13.87 -3.05 4.13
C GLN A 124 -14.36 -2.40 2.83
N ALA A 125 -13.79 -1.26 2.44
CA ALA A 125 -14.18 -0.56 1.22
C ALA A 125 -13.89 -1.39 -0.04
N PHE A 126 -12.79 -2.15 -0.04
CA PHE A 126 -12.43 -3.03 -1.14
C PHE A 126 -13.31 -4.27 -1.24
N GLY A 127 -14.11 -4.56 -0.20
CA GLY A 127 -15.00 -5.72 -0.14
C GLY A 127 -14.25 -7.04 0.00
N ILE A 128 -13.07 -7.02 0.64
CA ILE A 128 -12.23 -8.20 0.87
C ILE A 128 -12.44 -8.66 2.30
N THR A 129 -12.88 -9.91 2.49
CA THR A 129 -13.11 -10.47 3.82
C THR A 129 -11.80 -10.87 4.51
N ASP A 130 -11.82 -10.96 5.84
CA ASP A 130 -10.68 -11.48 6.60
C ASP A 130 -10.28 -12.90 6.16
N GLU A 131 -11.25 -13.72 5.78
CA GLU A 131 -11.00 -15.08 5.29
C GLU A 131 -10.24 -15.07 3.95
N GLU A 132 -10.65 -14.20 3.02
CA GLU A 132 -9.96 -14.02 1.74
C GLU A 132 -8.56 -13.43 1.90
N PHE A 133 -8.36 -12.52 2.87
CA PHE A 133 -7.08 -11.84 3.06
C PHE A 133 -6.08 -12.62 3.94
N ARG A 134 -6.57 -13.46 4.87
CA ARG A 134 -5.76 -14.24 5.82
C ARG A 134 -4.52 -14.91 5.22
N PRO A 135 -4.58 -15.67 4.11
CA PRO A 135 -3.39 -16.35 3.60
C PRO A 135 -2.29 -15.37 3.17
N TYR A 136 -2.63 -14.18 2.70
CA TYR A 136 -1.65 -13.14 2.34
C TYR A 136 -1.03 -12.50 3.58
N PHE A 137 -1.86 -12.20 4.58
CA PHE A 137 -1.41 -11.67 5.86
C PHE A 137 -0.41 -12.60 6.55
N GLU A 138 -0.71 -13.90 6.62
CA GLU A 138 0.19 -14.92 7.19
C GLU A 138 1.55 -14.96 6.50
N VAL A 139 1.57 -14.87 5.16
CA VAL A 139 2.81 -14.83 4.37
C VAL A 139 3.62 -13.58 4.68
N ILE A 140 2.97 -12.42 4.81
CA ILE A 140 3.66 -11.16 5.14
C ILE A 140 4.22 -11.23 6.56
N MET A 141 3.45 -11.73 7.53
CA MET A 141 3.95 -11.94 8.89
C MET A 141 5.18 -12.85 8.91
N MET A 142 5.18 -13.94 8.14
CA MET A 142 6.35 -14.81 8.00
C MET A 142 7.53 -14.09 7.34
N LYS A 143 7.30 -13.30 6.28
CA LYS A 143 8.33 -12.50 5.61
C LYS A 143 8.98 -11.50 6.58
N SER A 144 8.18 -10.86 7.42
CA SER A 144 8.61 -9.80 8.33
C SER A 144 9.25 -10.33 9.63
N ASP A 145 9.07 -11.60 9.96
CA ASP A 145 9.67 -12.23 11.12
C ASP A 145 11.18 -12.44 10.96
N ARG A 146 11.95 -11.43 11.36
CA ARG A 146 13.43 -11.48 11.35
C ARG A 146 14.00 -12.38 12.46
N SER A 147 13.19 -12.80 13.43
CA SER A 147 13.66 -13.63 14.54
C SER A 147 14.06 -15.03 14.07
N VAL A 148 13.49 -15.51 12.96
CA VAL A 148 13.88 -16.77 12.30
C VAL A 148 15.39 -16.87 12.02
N PHE A 149 16.09 -15.75 11.82
CA PHE A 149 17.54 -15.74 11.57
C PHE A 149 18.39 -15.58 12.84
N ARG A 150 17.78 -15.22 13.97
CA ARG A 150 18.49 -14.81 15.20
C ARG A 150 18.22 -15.73 16.38
N ASP A 151 17.02 -16.33 16.45
CA ASP A 151 16.64 -17.29 17.48
C ASP A 151 16.84 -18.72 16.98
N GLN A 152 17.78 -19.43 17.60
CA GLN A 152 18.08 -20.84 17.28
C GLN A 152 16.93 -21.78 17.65
N ASN A 153 16.06 -21.37 18.57
CA ASN A 153 14.91 -22.17 19.02
C ASN A 153 13.60 -21.76 18.32
N HIS A 154 13.67 -20.89 17.31
CA HIS A 154 12.50 -20.40 16.62
C HIS A 154 11.60 -21.55 16.13
N PRO A 155 10.26 -21.50 16.31
CA PRO A 155 9.37 -22.60 15.92
C PRO A 155 9.48 -23.01 14.45
N MET A 156 9.76 -22.05 13.55
CA MET A 156 9.93 -22.33 12.12
C MET A 156 11.29 -22.96 11.76
N ASN A 157 12.25 -22.97 12.69
CA ASN A 157 13.57 -23.59 12.49
C ASN A 157 13.61 -25.06 12.97
N GLN A 158 12.50 -25.56 13.53
CA GLN A 158 12.46 -26.91 14.09
C GLN A 158 12.56 -27.99 13.01
N PRO A 159 13.28 -29.11 13.25
CA PRO A 159 13.33 -30.22 12.31
C PRO A 159 11.94 -30.73 11.96
N GLY A 160 11.61 -30.77 10.66
CA GLY A 160 10.31 -31.24 10.17
C GLY A 160 9.24 -30.15 10.01
N PHE A 161 9.58 -28.87 10.21
CA PHE A 161 8.72 -27.75 9.82
C PHE A 161 8.27 -27.88 8.35
N LYS A 162 6.98 -27.64 8.10
CA LYS A 162 6.38 -27.60 6.76
C LYS A 162 5.65 -26.29 6.58
N VAL A 163 5.89 -25.65 5.44
CA VAL A 163 5.14 -24.46 5.03
C VAL A 163 3.73 -24.89 4.61
N GLY A 164 2.72 -24.19 5.12
CA GLY A 164 1.32 -24.35 4.73
C GLY A 164 0.61 -23.00 4.82
N LEU A 165 -0.33 -22.75 3.90
CA LEU A 165 -1.20 -21.58 3.93
C LEU A 165 -2.55 -21.99 4.50
N SER A 166 -3.11 -21.17 5.39
CA SER A 166 -4.50 -21.35 5.83
C SER A 166 -5.45 -21.32 4.63
N GLY A 167 -6.39 -22.27 4.56
CA GLY A 167 -7.41 -22.34 3.51
C GLY A 167 -7.06 -23.18 2.28
N GLN A 168 -5.89 -23.81 2.23
CA GLN A 168 -5.57 -24.86 1.24
C GLN A 168 -5.71 -26.25 1.88
N HIS A 169 -6.93 -26.77 1.92
CA HIS A 169 -7.25 -28.17 2.23
C HIS A 169 -8.09 -28.77 1.10
#